data_AF-A0A968HM47-F1
#
_entry.id   AF-A0A968HM47-F1
#
_cell.length_a   1.000
_cell.length_b   1.000
_cell.length_c   1.000
_cell.angle_alpha   90.00
_cell.angle_beta   90.00
_cell.angle_gamma   90.00
#
_symmetry.space_group_name_H-M   'P 1'
#
loop_
_entity.id
_entity.type
_entity.pdbx_description
1 polymer ?
#
loop_
_entity_poly.entity_id
_entity_poly.type
_entity_poly.pdbx_seq_one_letter_code
_entity_poly.pdbx_strand_id
1 'polypeptide(L)'
;MEDELDYLIPTIEQGSISGQRQLRQTLEQAQETLPNQKGKPTQKPTLRWILQCFQAIHLVSLDGVKHLIELNDRQRLIVPFLSGACQKYYLLC
;
A
#
# COMPACT_ATOMS: atom_id res chain seq x y z
N MET A 1 10.00 8.05 16.70
CA MET A 1 10.32 6.80 15.96
C MET A 1 9.38 6.69 14.76
N GLU A 2 9.16 7.82 14.09
CA GLU A 2 8.34 7.96 12.87
C GLU A 2 9.18 8.61 11.75
N ASP A 3 10.33 9.21 12.10
CA ASP A 3 11.18 10.01 11.22
C ASP A 3 12.05 9.22 10.22
N GLU A 4 12.21 7.89 10.37
CA GLU A 4 13.13 7.11 9.52
C GLU A 4 12.47 6.62 8.22
N LEU A 5 11.13 6.50 8.20
CA LEU A 5 10.37 6.09 7.01
C LEU A 5 10.10 7.25 6.04
N ASP A 6 10.05 8.50 6.54
CA ASP A 6 9.86 9.70 5.72
C ASP A 6 11.12 10.06 4.90
N TYR A 7 12.31 9.61 5.33
CA TYR A 7 13.57 9.90 4.62
C TYR A 7 13.85 8.95 3.44
N LEU A 8 13.17 7.81 3.37
CA LEU A 8 13.37 6.80 2.31
C LEU A 8 12.41 6.96 1.11
N ILE A 9 11.37 7.80 1.23
CA ILE A 9 10.42 8.05 0.14
C ILE A 9 10.55 9.52 -0.30
N PRO A 10 11.38 9.85 -1.31
CA PRO A 10 11.47 11.22 -1.78
C PRO A 10 10.11 11.66 -2.33
N THR A 11 9.63 12.81 -1.82
CA THR A 11 8.46 13.53 -2.30
C THR A 11 8.58 13.72 -3.82
N ILE A 12 7.72 13.03 -4.57
CA ILE A 12 7.70 13.11 -6.03
C ILE A 12 7.17 14.48 -6.41
N GLU A 13 8.04 15.37 -6.86
CA GLU A 13 7.66 16.67 -7.37
C GLU A 13 6.86 16.56 -8.68
N GLN A 14 5.63 17.11 -8.63
CA GLN A 14 5.00 17.92 -9.69
C GLN A 14 5.05 17.38 -11.13
N GLY A 15 4.33 16.29 -11.37
CA GLY A 15 3.87 15.86 -12.69
C GLY A 15 2.86 14.74 -12.52
N SER A 16 1.75 14.73 -13.26
CA SER A 16 0.70 13.70 -13.11
C SER A 16 1.27 12.32 -13.44
N ILE A 17 1.76 11.60 -12.42
CA ILE A 17 2.19 10.20 -12.52
C ILE A 17 1.02 9.30 -12.15
N SER A 18 0.83 8.20 -12.89
CA SER A 18 -0.17 7.20 -12.51
C SER A 18 0.27 6.47 -11.23
N GLY A 19 -0.67 6.11 -10.36
CA GLY A 19 -0.36 5.39 -9.11
C GLY A 19 0.40 4.07 -9.34
N GLN A 20 0.23 3.42 -10.49
CA GLN A 20 1.01 2.24 -10.85
C GLN A 20 2.49 2.56 -11.10
N ARG A 21 2.77 3.69 -11.75
CA ARG A 21 4.14 4.13 -12.01
C ARG A 21 4.83 4.47 -10.70
N GLN A 22 4.14 5.20 -9.81
CA GLN A 22 4.63 5.52 -8.47
C GLN A 22 5.01 4.26 -7.70
N LEU A 23 4.09 3.30 -7.59
CA LEU A 23 4.31 2.04 -6.89
C LEU A 23 5.57 1.31 -7.39
N ARG A 24 5.74 1.22 -8.71
CA ARG A 24 6.89 0.53 -9.31
C ARG A 24 8.20 1.26 -9.05
N GLN A 25 8.19 2.59 -9.09
CA GLN A 25 9.38 3.39 -8.76
C GLN A 25 9.77 3.22 -7.29
N THR A 26 8.80 3.23 -6.37
CA THR A 26 9.07 3.01 -4.94
C THR A 26 9.65 1.61 -4.69
N LEU A 27 9.13 0.59 -5.37
CA LEU A 27 9.68 -0.78 -5.27
C LEU A 27 11.10 -0.88 -5.82
N GLU A 28 11.37 -0.24 -6.96
CA GLU A 28 12.71 -0.22 -7.56
C GLU A 28 13.73 0.51 -6.69
N GLN A 29 13.34 1.66 -6.11
CA GLN A 29 14.18 2.44 -5.19
C GLN A 29 14.48 1.67 -3.89
N ALA A 30 13.48 0.97 -3.35
CA ALA A 30 13.66 0.13 -2.17
C ALA A 30 14.36 -1.21 -2.46
N GLN A 31 14.58 -1.56 -3.74
CA GLN A 31 15.05 -2.88 -4.18
C GLN A 31 14.17 -4.04 -3.68
N GLU A 32 12.88 -3.77 -3.50
CA GLU A 32 11.91 -4.68 -2.88
C GLU A 32 10.94 -5.28 -3.90
N THR A 33 10.29 -6.37 -3.53
CA THR A 33 9.31 -7.04 -4.39
C THR A 33 7.99 -7.28 -3.69
N LEU A 34 6.90 -7.22 -4.46
CA LEU A 34 5.59 -7.63 -4.00
C LEU A 34 5.17 -8.94 -4.66
N PRO A 35 4.38 -9.79 -3.99
CA PRO A 35 3.80 -10.97 -4.62
C PRO A 35 2.84 -10.54 -5.74
N ASN A 36 2.99 -11.13 -6.91
CA ASN A 36 2.02 -10.99 -8.00
C ASN A 36 0.76 -11.84 -7.73
N GLN A 37 -0.19 -11.84 -8.68
CA GLN A 37 -1.44 -12.62 -8.57
C GLN A 37 -1.23 -14.13 -8.35
N LYS A 38 -0.07 -14.67 -8.78
CA LYS A 38 0.31 -16.07 -8.59
C LYS A 38 1.21 -16.29 -7.35
N GLY A 39 1.40 -15.27 -6.53
CA GLY A 39 2.25 -15.30 -5.34
C GLY A 39 3.76 -15.19 -5.60
N LYS A 40 4.20 -14.97 -6.86
CA LYS A 40 5.63 -14.84 -7.17
C LYS A 40 6.13 -13.41 -6.94
N PRO A 41 7.35 -13.21 -6.41
CA PRO A 41 7.91 -11.89 -6.21
C PRO A 41 8.05 -11.15 -7.54
N THR A 42 7.67 -9.87 -7.55
CA THR A 42 7.84 -8.97 -8.70
C THR A 42 8.02 -7.52 -8.27
N GLN A 43 8.88 -6.80 -8.98
CA GLN A 43 8.98 -5.33 -8.90
C GLN A 43 7.97 -4.61 -9.80
N LYS A 44 7.20 -5.36 -10.62
CA LYS A 44 6.28 -4.80 -11.62
C LYS A 44 4.82 -5.21 -11.37
N PRO A 45 4.29 -5.10 -10.15
CA PRO A 45 2.89 -5.40 -9.90
C PRO A 45 1.98 -4.48 -10.72
N THR A 46 0.74 -4.91 -10.93
CA THR A 46 -0.31 -4.08 -11.53
C THR A 46 -1.10 -3.39 -10.43
N LEU A 47 -1.52 -2.15 -10.65
CA LEU A 47 -2.34 -1.44 -9.65
C LEU A 47 -3.68 -2.15 -9.42
N ARG A 48 -4.24 -2.79 -10.46
CA ARG A 48 -5.44 -3.63 -10.32
C ARG A 48 -5.24 -4.75 -9.30
N TRP A 49 -4.15 -5.50 -9.39
CA TRP A 49 -3.86 -6.59 -8.45
C TRP A 49 -3.69 -6.07 -7.02
N ILE A 50 -2.99 -4.95 -6.89
CA ILE A 50 -2.79 -4.28 -5.60
C ILE A 50 -4.15 -3.91 -5.00
N LEU A 51 -5.02 -3.24 -5.74
CA LEU A 51 -6.36 -2.89 -5.26
C LEU A 51 -7.22 -4.13 -4.93
N GLN A 52 -7.07 -5.23 -5.66
CA GLN A 52 -7.73 -6.50 -5.31
C GLN A 52 -7.32 -7.02 -3.93
N CYS A 53 -6.06 -6.82 -3.52
CA CYS A 53 -5.62 -7.20 -2.17
C CYS A 53 -6.35 -6.42 -1.06
N PHE A 54 -6.98 -5.29 -1.38
CA PHE A 54 -7.65 -4.37 -0.44
C PHE A 54 -9.19 -4.33 -0.62
N GLN A 55 -9.76 -5.13 -1.53
CA GLN A 55 -11.20 -5.13 -1.83
C GLN A 55 -12.11 -5.52 -0.65
N ALA A 56 -11.56 -6.06 0.44
CA ALA A 56 -12.30 -6.54 1.61
C ALA A 56 -11.86 -5.91 2.94
N ILE A 57 -11.24 -4.73 2.92
CA ILE A 57 -11.02 -3.99 4.18
C ILE A 57 -12.36 -3.36 4.55
N HIS A 58 -13.11 -4.07 5.39
CA HIS A 58 -14.41 -3.63 5.86
C HIS A 58 -14.28 -3.03 7.26
N LEU A 59 -14.85 -1.84 7.44
CA LEU A 59 -15.28 -1.40 8.76
C LEU A 59 -16.57 -2.16 9.07
N VAL A 60 -16.55 -3.03 10.07
CA VAL A 60 -17.75 -3.78 10.48
C VAL A 60 -18.33 -3.11 11.70
N SER A 61 -19.63 -2.84 11.71
CA SER A 61 -20.34 -2.36 12.90
C SER A 61 -21.05 -3.54 13.55
N LEU A 62 -20.59 -3.98 14.72
CA LEU A 62 -21.26 -5.00 15.54
C LEU A 62 -21.81 -4.29 16.79
N ASP A 63 -23.12 -4.37 17.01
CA ASP A 63 -23.79 -3.78 18.18
C ASP A 63 -23.52 -2.28 18.39
N GLY A 64 -23.33 -1.54 17.29
CA GLY A 64 -23.01 -0.09 17.32
C GLY A 64 -21.53 0.22 17.59
N VAL A 65 -20.70 -0.80 17.81
CA VAL A 65 -19.25 -0.70 17.91
C VAL A 65 -18.62 -0.94 16.55
N LYS A 66 -17.80 0.01 16.11
CA LYS A 66 -17.01 -0.11 14.88
C LYS A 66 -15.79 -0.99 15.15
N HIS A 67 -15.73 -2.13 14.50
CA HIS A 67 -14.57 -3.00 14.44
C HIS A 67 -13.83 -2.76 13.12
N LEU A 68 -12.55 -2.45 13.23
CA LEU A 68 -11.66 -2.44 12.09
C LEU A 68 -11.23 -3.89 11.82
N ILE A 69 -11.36 -4.36 10.59
CA ILE A 69 -10.70 -5.60 10.19
C ILE A 69 -9.20 -5.31 10.12
N GLU A 70 -8.41 -6.02 10.92
CA GLU A 70 -6.96 -5.93 10.87
C GLU A 70 -6.45 -6.26 9.47
N LEU A 71 -5.42 -5.52 9.03
CA LEU A 71 -4.72 -5.83 7.80
C LEU A 71 -4.06 -7.22 7.92
N ASN A 72 -4.25 -8.07 6.91
CA ASN A 72 -3.51 -9.32 6.81
C ASN A 72 -2.05 -9.08 6.39
N ASP A 73 -1.21 -10.11 6.49
CA ASP A 73 0.23 -10.02 6.21
C ASP A 73 0.54 -9.45 4.81
N ARG A 74 -0.27 -9.84 3.81
CA ARG A 74 -0.09 -9.34 2.44
C ARG A 74 -0.39 -7.84 2.37
N GLN A 75 -1.45 -7.38 3.01
CA GLN A 75 -1.81 -5.96 3.03
C GLN A 75 -0.75 -5.15 3.78
N ARG A 76 -0.29 -5.62 4.94
CA ARG A 76 0.80 -4.99 5.72
C ARG A 76 2.09 -4.85 4.90
N LEU A 77 2.40 -5.84 4.06
CA LEU A 77 3.55 -5.80 3.16
C LEU A 77 3.36 -4.81 1.99
N ILE A 78 2.14 -4.54 1.55
CA ILE A 78 1.88 -3.63 0.41
C ILE A 78 1.79 -2.16 0.84
N VAL A 79 1.19 -1.87 2.01
CA VAL A 79 0.89 -0.50 2.46
C VAL A 79 2.09 0.46 2.37
N PRO A 80 3.31 0.10 2.81
CA PRO A 80 4.46 1.01 2.78
C PRO A 80 4.83 1.54 1.38
N PHE A 81 4.45 0.83 0.31
CA PHE A 81 4.77 1.21 -1.07
C PHE A 81 3.66 2.03 -1.75
N LEU A 82 2.53 2.26 -1.07
CA LEU A 82 1.47 3.14 -1.56
C LEU A 82 1.82 4.60 -1.26
N SER A 83 1.18 5.54 -1.95
CA SER A 83 1.34 6.97 -1.65
C SER A 83 0.86 7.29 -0.22
N GLY A 84 1.41 8.33 0.40
CA GLY A 84 1.03 8.71 1.77
C GLY A 84 -0.48 8.97 1.95
N ALA A 85 -1.17 9.48 0.93
CA ALA A 85 -2.63 9.62 0.95
C ALA A 85 -3.36 8.26 0.97
N CYS A 86 -2.89 7.28 0.20
CA CYS A 86 -3.43 5.92 0.20
C CYS A 86 -3.10 5.17 1.50
N GLN A 87 -1.89 5.35 2.04
CA GLN A 87 -1.51 4.79 3.33
C GLN A 87 -2.45 5.28 4.42
N LYS A 88 -2.68 6.59 4.51
CA LYS A 88 -3.65 7.18 5.46
C LYS A 88 -5.03 6.58 5.28
N TYR A 89 -5.52 6.40 4.06
CA TYR A 89 -6.82 5.78 3.82
C TYR A 89 -6.96 4.37 4.44
N TYR A 90 -5.91 3.55 4.37
CA TYR A 90 -5.93 2.19 4.92
C TYR A 90 -5.46 2.09 6.38
N LEU A 91 -4.77 3.12 6.88
CA LEU A 91 -4.28 3.26 8.25
C LEU A 91 -5.12 4.25 9.08
N LEU A 92 -6.32 4.63 8.62
CA LEU A 92 -7.29 5.44 9.37
C LEU A 92 -7.77 4.64 10.60
N CYS A 93 -6.90 4.61 11.59
CA CYS A 93 -7.18 4.42 13.01
C CYS A 93 -6.97 5.77 13.70
#